data_AF-W4LWF5-F1
#
_entry.id   AF-W4LWF5-F1
#
_cell.length_a   1.000
_cell.length_b   1.000
_cell.length_c   1.000
_cell.angle_alpha   90.00
_cell.angle_beta   90.00
_cell.angle_gamma   90.00
#
_symmetry.space_group_name_H-M   'P 1'
#
loop_
_entity.id
_entity.type
_entity.pdbx_description
1 polymer ?
#
loop_
_entity_poly.entity_id
_entity_poly.type
_entity_poly.pdbx_seq_one_letter_code
_entity_poly.pdbx_strand_id
1 'polypeptide(L)'
;MTRQIRKSTLFLIMLVTFIIGAVPHDGYAQEVDMPAVDFTVFIEINATDGDAGLQGKLDGDAWNLATVMRPDGATIFEFTPQNNLMDHGVTELQWESNEPPFTELPLIDFLSLFPAGVYTAQIVTIEGEPLMDSSELTHNLPAGPVIIAPEADAVVASGEDLAVMWEPVVDDILRPGAGDLGSAIGSYIVVVEYETEEANEDLTLLISADETQAIIPGSFLKPDRIYKIEVGAREEGGNQTFTEHEICTGVCPEEEE
;
A
#
# COMPACT_ATOMS: atom_id res chain seq x y z
N MET A 1 5.71 36.24 20.05
CA MET A 1 4.78 35.91 18.94
C MET A 1 5.21 34.53 18.48
N THR A 2 4.36 33.55 18.73
CA THR A 2 4.70 32.13 18.78
C THR A 2 4.90 31.59 17.36
N ARG A 3 6.05 30.94 17.15
CA ARG A 3 6.52 30.39 15.87
C ARG A 3 5.77 29.07 15.63
N GLN A 4 4.89 29.05 14.63
CA GLN A 4 4.18 27.85 14.21
C GLN A 4 5.09 27.13 13.22
N ILE A 5 5.78 26.09 13.67
CA ILE A 5 6.41 25.10 12.80
C ILE A 5 5.24 24.47 12.05
N ARG A 6 5.10 24.77 10.75
CA ARG A 6 4.23 23.99 9.88
C ARG A 6 4.93 22.64 9.73
N LYS A 7 4.50 21.67 10.55
CA LYS A 7 4.65 20.27 10.20
C LYS A 7 3.93 20.11 8.87
N SER A 8 4.65 19.86 7.80
CA SER A 8 4.06 19.49 6.53
C SER A 8 3.42 18.12 6.75
N THR A 9 2.11 18.11 7.03
CA THR A 9 1.31 16.89 7.02
C THR A 9 0.86 16.72 5.58
N LEU A 10 1.75 16.17 4.75
CA LEU A 10 1.43 15.66 3.43
C LEU A 10 1.72 14.16 3.49
N PHE A 11 0.70 13.39 3.86
CA PHE A 11 0.72 11.95 3.65
C PHE A 11 0.38 11.72 2.18
N LEU A 12 1.39 11.32 1.43
CA LEU A 12 1.25 11.04 0.01
C LEU A 12 0.82 9.58 -0.15
N ILE A 13 -0.49 9.43 -0.39
CA ILE A 13 -1.18 8.50 -1.29
C ILE A 13 -0.21 7.59 -2.06
N MET A 14 0.08 6.40 -1.51
CA MET A 14 0.88 5.41 -2.21
C MET A 14 0.01 4.72 -3.26
N LEU A 15 0.24 5.05 -4.54
CA LEU A 15 -0.33 4.30 -5.66
C LEU A 15 0.43 2.97 -5.81
N VAL A 16 0.25 2.04 -4.87
CA VAL A 16 0.74 0.66 -5.05
C VAL A 16 -0.06 0.06 -6.19
N THR A 17 0.53 0.05 -7.38
CA THR A 17 0.04 -0.76 -8.49
C THR A 17 0.18 -2.23 -8.10
N PHE A 18 -0.94 -2.85 -7.73
CA PHE A 18 -1.00 -4.29 -7.53
C PHE A 18 -0.71 -5.00 -8.85
N ILE A 19 0.53 -5.44 -9.03
CA ILE A 19 0.89 -6.39 -10.08
C ILE A 19 0.57 -7.77 -9.53
N ILE A 20 -0.55 -8.36 -9.96
CA ILE A 20 -0.84 -9.77 -9.71
C ILE A 20 0.23 -10.60 -10.44
N GLY A 21 1.21 -11.11 -9.70
CA GLY A 21 2.25 -11.98 -10.23
C GLY A 21 1.68 -13.34 -10.61
N ALA A 22 1.66 -13.66 -11.90
CA ALA A 22 1.33 -15.01 -12.37
C ALA A 22 2.45 -15.99 -11.97
N VAL A 23 2.20 -16.83 -10.97
CA VAL A 23 3.07 -17.96 -10.61
C VAL A 23 3.03 -18.99 -11.75
N PRO A 24 4.17 -19.41 -12.33
CA PRO A 24 4.15 -20.46 -13.34
C PRO A 24 3.85 -21.81 -12.68
N HIS A 25 2.69 -22.39 -12.99
CA HIS A 25 2.37 -23.77 -12.63
C HIS A 25 2.45 -24.64 -13.89
N ASP A 26 3.52 -25.42 -13.98
CA ASP A 26 3.59 -26.55 -14.90
C ASP A 26 2.60 -27.62 -14.43
N GLY A 27 1.45 -27.73 -15.10
CA GLY A 27 0.53 -28.84 -14.92
C GLY A 27 -0.92 -28.48 -15.20
N TYR A 28 -1.42 -28.92 -16.37
CA TYR A 28 -2.82 -29.01 -16.77
C TYR A 28 -3.87 -28.51 -15.75
N ALA A 29 -4.20 -27.22 -15.82
CA ALA A 29 -5.45 -26.69 -15.33
C ALA A 29 -6.19 -26.05 -16.51
N GLN A 30 -7.49 -26.35 -16.56
CA GLN A 30 -8.52 -25.72 -17.39
C GLN A 30 -8.29 -24.19 -17.52
N GLU A 31 -8.60 -23.59 -18.68
CA GLU A 31 -8.90 -22.15 -18.74
C GLU A 31 -9.88 -21.83 -17.60
N VAL A 32 -9.44 -21.10 -16.59
CA VAL A 32 -10.33 -20.58 -15.55
C VAL A 32 -10.95 -19.33 -16.14
N ASP A 33 -12.17 -19.48 -16.64
CA ASP A 33 -13.10 -18.39 -16.88
C ASP A 33 -13.29 -17.66 -15.53
N MET A 34 -12.58 -16.56 -15.30
CA MET A 34 -12.76 -15.76 -14.07
C MET A 34 -14.12 -15.05 -14.18
N PRO A 35 -15.10 -15.33 -13.30
CA PRO A 35 -16.28 -14.49 -13.26
C PRO A 35 -15.99 -13.23 -12.43
N ALA A 36 -16.61 -12.12 -12.83
CA ALA A 36 -17.29 -11.18 -11.95
C ALA A 36 -16.58 -10.68 -10.68
N VAL A 37 -16.21 -9.39 -10.71
CA VAL A 37 -15.76 -8.50 -9.61
C VAL A 37 -14.69 -9.06 -8.66
N ASP A 38 -13.53 -8.40 -8.61
CA ASP A 38 -12.47 -8.64 -7.62
C ASP A 38 -12.51 -7.52 -6.59
N PHE A 39 -12.63 -7.89 -5.32
CA PHE A 39 -12.64 -6.95 -4.21
C PHE A 39 -11.59 -7.33 -3.18
N THR A 40 -10.72 -6.38 -2.85
CA THR A 40 -9.76 -6.49 -1.75
C THR A 40 -9.92 -5.32 -0.79
N VAL A 41 -9.81 -5.59 0.52
CA VAL A 41 -9.68 -4.58 1.57
C VAL A 41 -8.55 -4.98 2.52
N PHE A 42 -7.72 -4.01 2.91
CA PHE A 42 -6.58 -4.25 3.79
C PHE A 42 -6.25 -2.99 4.60
N ILE A 43 -5.44 -3.17 5.64
CA ILE A 43 -4.87 -2.09 6.45
C ILE A 43 -3.44 -1.85 5.99
N GLU A 44 -3.12 -0.58 5.73
CA GLU A 44 -1.76 -0.10 5.56
C GLU A 44 -1.35 0.71 6.79
N ILE A 45 -0.07 0.59 7.18
CA ILE A 45 0.51 1.31 8.31
C ILE A 45 1.82 1.94 7.85
N ASN A 46 1.98 3.24 8.05
CA ASN A 46 3.29 3.86 8.00
C ASN A 46 3.91 3.81 9.41
N ALA A 47 4.90 2.94 9.61
CA ALA A 47 5.53 2.77 10.91
C ALA A 47 6.46 3.94 11.28
N THR A 48 7.00 4.66 10.29
CA THR A 48 7.86 5.83 10.52
C THR A 48 7.05 6.98 11.10
N ASP A 49 5.90 7.29 10.50
CA ASP A 49 5.06 8.41 10.91
C ASP A 49 3.99 8.03 11.93
N GLY A 50 3.72 6.73 12.06
CA GLY A 50 2.86 6.17 13.08
C GLY A 50 1.40 6.51 12.82
N ASP A 51 0.87 6.09 11.69
CA ASP A 51 -0.55 6.12 11.35
C ASP A 51 -0.98 4.89 10.54
N ALA A 52 -2.28 4.84 10.22
CA ALA A 52 -2.87 3.73 9.48
C ALA A 52 -4.07 4.17 8.65
N GLY A 53 -4.25 3.51 7.51
CA GLY A 53 -5.37 3.65 6.61
C GLY A 53 -6.03 2.32 6.29
N LEU A 54 -7.36 2.35 6.07
CA LEU A 54 -8.07 1.27 5.43
C LEU A 54 -8.06 1.55 3.93
N GLN A 55 -7.49 0.65 3.16
CA GLN A 55 -7.48 0.72 1.71
C GLN A 55 -8.40 -0.33 1.12
N GLY A 56 -8.95 -0.02 -0.05
CA GLY A 56 -9.76 -0.96 -0.81
C GLY A 56 -9.60 -0.78 -2.30
N LYS A 57 -9.71 -1.89 -3.02
CA LYS A 57 -9.70 -1.94 -4.47
C LYS A 57 -10.86 -2.80 -4.95
N LEU A 58 -11.50 -2.32 -6.01
CA LEU A 58 -12.56 -2.99 -6.73
C LEU A 58 -12.23 -2.99 -8.21
N ASP A 59 -12.14 -4.16 -8.82
CA ASP A 59 -11.91 -4.35 -10.25
C ASP A 59 -13.00 -5.27 -10.82
N GLY A 60 -13.30 -5.17 -12.10
CA GLY A 60 -14.30 -6.01 -12.75
C GLY A 60 -14.85 -5.45 -14.05
N ASP A 61 -15.91 -6.08 -14.53
CA ASP A 61 -16.67 -5.63 -15.70
C ASP A 61 -17.29 -4.24 -15.48
N ALA A 62 -17.69 -3.57 -16.56
CA ALA A 62 -18.28 -2.23 -16.48
C ALA A 62 -19.53 -2.19 -15.57
N TRP A 63 -19.44 -1.44 -14.47
CA TRP A 63 -20.49 -1.30 -13.46
C TRP A 63 -20.91 0.15 -13.23
N ASN A 64 -22.13 0.33 -12.75
CA ASN A 64 -22.76 1.63 -12.54
C ASN A 64 -23.28 1.85 -11.12
N LEU A 65 -23.01 0.91 -10.23
CA LEU A 65 -23.18 1.04 -8.78
C LEU A 65 -22.15 0.12 -8.12
N ALA A 66 -21.50 0.61 -7.08
CA ALA A 66 -20.68 -0.18 -6.17
C ALA A 66 -21.06 0.14 -4.72
N THR A 67 -21.13 -0.88 -3.87
CA THR A 67 -21.40 -0.76 -2.43
C THR A 67 -20.48 -1.70 -1.67
N VAL A 68 -19.76 -1.19 -0.68
CA VAL A 68 -18.92 -2.00 0.21
C VAL A 68 -19.48 -1.97 1.62
N MET A 69 -19.64 -3.16 2.21
CA MET A 69 -20.19 -3.35 3.55
C MET A 69 -19.17 -4.03 4.46
N ARG A 70 -19.20 -3.61 5.72
CA ARG A 70 -18.48 -4.21 6.84
C ARG A 70 -19.08 -5.56 7.28
N PRO A 71 -18.37 -6.31 8.13
CA PRO A 71 -18.85 -7.58 8.70
C PRO A 71 -20.17 -7.45 9.49
N ASP A 72 -20.46 -6.28 10.05
CA ASP A 72 -21.71 -5.98 10.76
C ASP A 72 -22.85 -5.54 9.83
N GLY A 73 -22.61 -5.51 8.51
CA GLY A 73 -23.55 -5.09 7.48
C GLY A 73 -23.63 -3.58 7.27
N ALA A 74 -22.83 -2.77 7.98
CA ALA A 74 -22.81 -1.34 7.76
C ALA A 74 -22.09 -0.99 6.44
N THR A 75 -22.74 -0.20 5.59
CA THR A 75 -22.12 0.36 4.38
C THR A 75 -21.02 1.35 4.76
N ILE A 76 -19.82 1.18 4.22
CA ILE A 76 -18.68 2.10 4.42
C ILE A 76 -18.33 2.89 3.16
N PHE A 77 -18.79 2.42 2.01
CA PHE A 77 -18.51 3.04 0.73
C PHE A 77 -19.65 2.74 -0.24
N GLU A 78 -20.09 3.76 -0.97
CA GLU A 78 -21.03 3.64 -2.08
C GLU A 78 -20.59 4.59 -3.18
N PHE A 79 -20.51 4.10 -4.41
CA PHE A 79 -20.17 4.89 -5.57
C PHE A 79 -21.18 4.68 -6.69
N THR A 80 -21.69 5.77 -7.22
CA THR A 80 -22.58 5.80 -8.38
C THR A 80 -22.01 6.80 -9.40
N PRO A 81 -21.47 6.34 -10.55
CA PRO A 81 -21.06 7.22 -11.63
C PRO A 81 -22.22 8.10 -12.10
N GLN A 82 -21.89 9.26 -12.68
CA GLN A 82 -22.88 10.27 -13.06
C GLN A 82 -22.83 10.54 -14.58
N ASN A 83 -23.97 10.96 -15.13
CA ASN A 83 -24.12 11.31 -16.55
C ASN A 83 -23.63 10.18 -17.47
N ASN A 84 -22.86 10.48 -18.51
CA ASN A 84 -22.40 9.49 -19.48
C ASN A 84 -21.61 8.34 -18.84
N LEU A 85 -20.95 8.55 -17.69
CA LEU A 85 -20.23 7.47 -17.00
C LEU A 85 -21.19 6.43 -16.41
N MET A 86 -22.47 6.78 -16.19
CA MET A 86 -23.51 5.83 -15.78
C MET A 86 -23.83 4.81 -16.90
N ASP A 87 -23.78 5.25 -18.16
CA ASP A 87 -24.07 4.42 -19.34
C ASP A 87 -22.83 3.65 -19.84
N HIS A 88 -21.63 4.18 -19.57
CA HIS A 88 -20.36 3.55 -19.96
C HIS A 88 -19.77 2.64 -18.88
N GLY A 89 -20.13 2.88 -17.62
CA GLY A 89 -19.65 2.14 -16.46
C GLY A 89 -18.23 2.55 -16.01
N VAL A 90 -17.90 2.09 -14.82
CA VAL A 90 -16.57 2.07 -14.22
C VAL A 90 -16.11 0.62 -14.17
N THR A 91 -14.84 0.36 -14.42
CA THR A 91 -14.26 -0.99 -14.33
C THR A 91 -13.42 -1.13 -13.07
N GLU A 92 -12.76 -0.06 -12.65
CA GLU A 92 -11.82 -0.07 -11.53
C GLU A 92 -12.04 1.13 -10.62
N LEU A 93 -11.90 0.89 -9.31
CA LEU A 93 -11.93 1.91 -8.28
C LEU A 93 -10.99 1.52 -7.14
N GLN A 94 -10.16 2.48 -6.72
CA GLN A 94 -9.32 2.37 -5.53
C GLN A 94 -9.65 3.53 -4.58
N TRP A 95 -9.63 3.26 -3.28
CA TRP A 95 -9.86 4.26 -2.25
C TRP A 95 -9.07 3.94 -0.99
N GLU A 96 -8.88 4.97 -0.20
CA GLU A 96 -8.23 4.92 1.11
C GLU A 96 -9.02 5.78 2.11
N SER A 97 -8.95 5.42 3.38
CA SER A 97 -9.39 6.31 4.45
C SER A 97 -8.32 7.35 4.77
N ASN A 98 -8.71 8.48 5.37
CA ASN A 98 -7.74 9.39 5.99
C ASN A 98 -6.89 8.66 7.05
N GLU A 99 -5.62 9.05 7.16
CA GLU A 99 -4.62 8.44 8.04
C GLU A 99 -4.20 9.44 9.13
N PRO A 100 -4.98 9.56 10.23
CA PRO A 100 -4.58 10.40 11.34
C PRO A 100 -3.42 9.74 12.12
N PRO A 101 -2.44 10.52 12.61
CA PRO A 101 -1.37 9.99 13.45
C PRO A 101 -1.93 9.29 14.68
N PHE A 102 -1.25 8.26 15.17
CA PHE A 102 -1.65 7.48 16.35
C PHE A 102 -1.70 8.32 17.64
N THR A 103 -1.13 9.52 17.64
CA THR A 103 -1.31 10.50 18.72
C THR A 103 -2.72 11.10 18.76
N GLU A 104 -3.44 11.08 17.64
CA GLU A 104 -4.82 11.53 17.49
C GLU A 104 -5.83 10.37 17.46
N LEU A 105 -5.49 9.28 16.75
CA LEU A 105 -6.29 8.06 16.70
C LEU A 105 -5.40 6.84 16.97
N PRO A 106 -5.28 6.37 18.22
CA PRO A 106 -4.46 5.21 18.55
C PRO A 106 -4.83 3.99 17.71
N LEU A 107 -3.84 3.16 17.34
CA LEU A 107 -4.05 1.99 16.47
C LEU A 107 -5.20 1.08 16.94
N ILE A 108 -5.31 0.81 18.24
CA ILE A 108 -6.40 -0.03 18.78
C ILE A 108 -7.79 0.59 18.55
N ASP A 109 -7.89 1.92 18.60
CA ASP A 109 -9.14 2.63 18.34
C ASP A 109 -9.45 2.62 16.83
N PHE A 110 -8.43 2.81 15.98
CA PHE A 110 -8.55 2.65 14.53
C PHE A 110 -9.06 1.25 14.15
N LEU A 111 -8.46 0.19 14.69
CA LEU A 111 -8.87 -1.20 14.45
C LEU A 111 -10.29 -1.51 14.94
N SER A 112 -10.78 -0.76 15.93
CA SER A 112 -12.17 -0.87 16.41
C SER A 112 -13.17 -0.22 15.44
N LEU A 113 -12.74 0.78 14.64
CA LEU A 113 -13.54 1.34 13.55
C LEU A 113 -13.63 0.36 12.38
N PHE A 114 -12.60 -0.45 12.15
CA PHE A 114 -12.53 -1.42 11.05
C PHE A 114 -12.33 -2.85 11.58
N PRO A 115 -13.40 -3.49 12.08
CA PRO A 115 -13.29 -4.78 12.74
C PRO A 115 -12.86 -5.87 11.76
N ALA A 116 -12.01 -6.78 12.22
CA ALA A 116 -11.67 -7.98 11.47
C ALA A 116 -12.93 -8.80 11.12
N GLY A 117 -12.92 -9.42 9.94
CA GLY A 117 -14.01 -10.22 9.40
C GLY A 117 -14.19 -10.05 7.91
N VAL A 118 -15.29 -10.60 7.38
CA VAL A 118 -15.58 -10.58 5.95
C VAL A 118 -16.23 -9.25 5.57
N TYR A 119 -15.58 -8.50 4.70
CA TYR A 119 -16.13 -7.35 4.01
C TYR A 119 -16.67 -7.80 2.66
N THR A 120 -17.72 -7.15 2.17
CA THR A 120 -18.38 -7.56 0.93
C THR A 120 -18.57 -6.36 0.02
N ALA A 121 -18.14 -6.49 -1.23
CA ALA A 121 -18.47 -5.57 -2.30
C ALA A 121 -19.61 -6.14 -3.14
N GLN A 122 -20.59 -5.29 -3.44
CA GLN A 122 -21.64 -5.57 -4.41
C GLN A 122 -21.57 -4.53 -5.51
N ILE A 123 -21.62 -4.98 -6.76
CA ILE A 123 -21.70 -4.10 -7.92
C ILE A 123 -22.95 -4.43 -8.74
N VAL A 124 -23.39 -3.46 -9.54
CA VAL A 124 -24.40 -3.67 -10.58
C VAL A 124 -23.78 -3.28 -11.91
N THR A 125 -23.75 -4.21 -12.87
CA THR A 125 -23.22 -3.95 -14.21
C THR A 125 -24.08 -2.94 -14.97
N ILE A 126 -23.57 -2.39 -16.07
CA ILE A 126 -24.36 -1.53 -16.96
C ILE A 126 -25.56 -2.26 -17.59
N GLU A 127 -25.50 -3.59 -17.69
CA GLU A 127 -26.61 -4.47 -18.11
C GLU A 127 -27.62 -4.75 -16.97
N GLY A 128 -27.34 -4.29 -15.75
CA GLY A 128 -28.19 -4.49 -14.57
C GLY A 128 -27.98 -5.84 -13.87
N GLU A 129 -26.86 -6.53 -14.14
CA GLU A 129 -26.51 -7.78 -13.46
C GLU A 129 -25.83 -7.49 -12.12
N PRO A 130 -26.32 -8.04 -11.00
CA PRO A 130 -25.64 -7.89 -9.71
C PRO A 130 -24.48 -8.88 -9.61
N LEU A 131 -23.30 -8.37 -9.27
CA LEU A 131 -22.11 -9.18 -8.97
C LEU A 131 -21.64 -8.87 -7.54
N MET A 132 -20.96 -9.83 -6.91
CA MET A 132 -20.52 -9.71 -5.52
C MET A 132 -19.22 -10.46 -5.31
N ASP A 133 -18.34 -9.85 -4.53
CA ASP A 133 -17.13 -10.51 -4.02
C ASP A 133 -16.87 -10.07 -2.56
N SER A 134 -15.97 -10.77 -1.88
CA SER A 134 -15.68 -10.56 -0.48
C SER A 134 -14.21 -10.72 -0.15
N SER A 135 -13.71 -9.85 0.73
CA SER A 135 -12.34 -9.87 1.24
C SER A 135 -12.38 -10.06 2.75
N GLU A 136 -11.58 -10.98 3.28
CA GLU A 136 -11.41 -11.15 4.72
C GLU A 136 -10.35 -10.18 5.23
N LEU A 137 -10.74 -9.23 6.09
CA LEU A 137 -9.82 -8.37 6.80
C LEU A 137 -9.41 -9.04 8.10
N THR A 138 -8.12 -9.25 8.31
CA THR A 138 -7.57 -9.66 9.62
C THR A 138 -6.90 -8.48 10.31
N HIS A 139 -6.54 -8.65 11.59
CA HIS A 139 -5.63 -7.72 12.29
C HIS A 139 -4.25 -8.35 12.50
N ASN A 140 -3.84 -9.25 11.59
CA ASN A 140 -2.43 -9.63 11.44
C ASN A 140 -1.71 -8.43 10.80
N LEU A 141 -0.85 -7.78 11.57
CA LEU A 141 -0.18 -6.54 11.19
C LEU A 141 1.33 -6.76 11.34
N PRO A 142 2.06 -7.05 10.25
CA PRO A 142 3.49 -7.28 10.33
C PRO A 142 4.21 -6.05 10.90
N ALA A 143 5.32 -6.26 11.58
CA ALA A 143 6.17 -5.15 12.00
C ALA A 143 6.76 -4.42 10.78
N GLY A 144 7.06 -3.14 10.94
CA GLY A 144 7.74 -2.36 9.91
C GLY A 144 9.12 -2.96 9.57
N PRO A 145 9.46 -3.09 8.28
CA PRO A 145 10.80 -3.53 7.87
C PRO A 145 11.92 -2.67 8.44
N VAL A 146 12.99 -3.31 8.90
CA VAL A 146 14.20 -2.61 9.34
C VAL A 146 15.14 -2.47 8.15
N ILE A 147 15.23 -1.27 7.57
CA ILE A 147 16.14 -0.98 6.46
C ILE A 147 17.58 -0.92 6.98
N ILE A 148 18.46 -1.74 6.40
CA ILE A 148 19.88 -1.84 6.79
C ILE A 148 20.83 -1.15 5.80
N ALA A 149 20.39 -0.98 4.55
CA ALA A 149 21.13 -0.22 3.54
C ALA A 149 20.16 0.30 2.47
N PRO A 150 20.36 1.51 1.94
CA PRO A 150 21.21 2.56 2.53
C PRO A 150 20.74 2.95 3.95
N GLU A 151 21.62 3.60 4.72
CA GLU A 151 21.22 4.21 5.98
C GLU A 151 20.43 5.51 5.68
N ALA A 152 19.58 5.93 6.62
CA ALA A 152 18.92 7.23 6.53
C ALA A 152 19.95 8.37 6.34
N ASP A 153 19.59 9.34 5.51
CA ASP A 153 20.40 10.49 5.11
C ASP A 153 21.70 10.13 4.36
N ALA A 154 21.85 8.89 3.91
CA ALA A 154 23.03 8.46 3.18
C ALA A 154 23.16 9.19 1.84
N VAL A 155 24.42 9.52 1.49
CA VAL A 155 24.77 10.03 0.17
C VAL A 155 25.23 8.87 -0.71
N VAL A 156 24.46 8.58 -1.76
CA VAL A 156 24.71 7.49 -2.70
C VAL A 156 25.20 8.02 -4.05
N ALA A 157 25.88 7.17 -4.81
CA ALA A 157 26.35 7.51 -6.14
C ALA A 157 25.16 7.71 -7.10
N SER A 158 25.19 8.78 -7.89
CA SER A 158 24.21 9.01 -8.95
C SER A 158 24.54 8.15 -10.19
N GLY A 159 23.52 7.60 -10.85
CA GLY A 159 23.70 6.84 -12.09
C GLY A 159 24.24 5.42 -11.93
N GLU A 160 24.50 4.98 -10.69
CA GLU A 160 24.83 3.59 -10.35
C GLU A 160 23.61 2.90 -9.73
N ASP A 161 23.50 1.59 -9.90
CA ASP A 161 22.42 0.82 -9.29
C ASP A 161 22.56 0.85 -7.76
N LEU A 162 21.44 1.07 -7.08
CA LEU A 162 21.38 1.12 -5.62
C LEU A 162 20.75 -0.17 -5.09
N ALA A 163 21.45 -0.82 -4.15
CA ALA A 163 20.89 -1.93 -3.39
C ALA A 163 20.17 -1.40 -2.15
N VAL A 164 18.86 -1.61 -2.08
CA VAL A 164 18.06 -1.42 -0.85
C VAL A 164 17.95 -2.78 -0.17
N MET A 165 18.27 -2.85 1.12
CA MET A 165 18.33 -4.08 1.90
C MET A 165 17.64 -3.89 3.24
N TRP A 166 16.97 -4.92 3.73
CA TRP A 166 16.27 -4.91 5.02
C TRP A 166 16.46 -6.22 5.78
N GLU A 167 16.10 -6.24 7.06
CA GLU A 167 15.99 -7.47 7.85
C GLU A 167 14.68 -8.22 7.52
N PRO A 168 14.66 -9.57 7.53
CA PRO A 168 13.42 -10.31 7.42
C PRO A 168 12.42 -9.93 8.52
N VAL A 169 11.17 -9.67 8.14
CA VAL A 169 10.10 -9.40 9.09
C VAL A 169 9.50 -10.71 9.61
N VAL A 170 9.62 -10.91 10.91
CA VAL A 170 9.11 -12.10 11.63
C VAL A 170 8.21 -11.74 12.80
N ASP A 171 8.04 -10.46 13.10
CA ASP A 171 7.24 -9.98 14.23
C ASP A 171 6.02 -9.21 13.75
N ASP A 172 5.08 -8.97 14.67
CA ASP A 172 3.90 -8.13 14.44
C ASP A 172 3.89 -6.92 15.36
N ILE A 173 3.26 -5.83 14.91
CA ILE A 173 3.07 -4.60 15.70
C ILE A 173 2.37 -4.89 17.04
N LEU A 174 1.30 -5.68 17.02
CA LEU A 174 0.51 -6.00 18.21
C LEU A 174 1.08 -7.18 19.01
N ARG A 175 2.02 -7.94 18.45
CA ARG A 175 2.64 -9.11 19.08
C ARG A 175 4.18 -9.06 18.93
N PRO A 176 4.88 -8.13 19.60
CA PRO A 176 6.34 -8.10 19.56
C PRO A 176 6.94 -9.42 20.07
N GLY A 177 7.93 -9.97 19.36
CA GLY A 177 8.51 -11.28 19.65
C GLY A 177 7.65 -12.48 19.26
N ALA A 178 6.74 -12.32 18.29
CA ALA A 178 5.92 -13.41 17.75
C ALA A 178 6.78 -14.44 16.99
N GLY A 179 7.85 -14.01 16.32
CA GLY A 179 8.72 -14.88 15.51
C GLY A 179 7.90 -15.73 14.53
N ASP A 180 8.09 -17.05 14.54
CA ASP A 180 7.37 -17.97 13.64
C ASP A 180 5.83 -17.97 13.79
N LEU A 181 5.28 -17.29 14.82
CA LEU A 181 3.84 -17.09 15.03
C LEU A 181 3.33 -15.71 14.54
N GLY A 182 4.22 -14.89 13.98
CA GLY A 182 3.89 -13.61 13.36
C GLY A 182 3.11 -13.78 12.06
N SER A 183 2.80 -12.65 11.42
CA SER A 183 2.14 -12.62 10.13
C SER A 183 3.00 -13.31 9.07
N ALA A 184 2.39 -14.15 8.24
CA ALA A 184 3.09 -14.78 7.12
C ALA A 184 3.31 -13.73 6.03
N ILE A 185 4.56 -13.37 5.77
CA ILE A 185 4.89 -12.40 4.72
C ILE A 185 4.72 -13.06 3.36
N GLY A 186 3.86 -12.48 2.52
CA GLY A 186 3.63 -12.90 1.14
C GLY A 186 4.54 -12.18 0.14
N SER A 187 4.91 -10.93 0.44
CA SER A 187 5.83 -10.14 -0.37
C SER A 187 6.41 -8.96 0.40
N TYR A 188 7.48 -8.38 -0.15
CA TYR A 188 7.92 -7.02 0.20
C TYR A 188 7.61 -6.07 -0.94
N ILE A 189 7.43 -4.80 -0.61
CA ILE A 189 7.23 -3.71 -1.58
C ILE A 189 8.35 -2.70 -1.34
N VAL A 190 9.08 -2.33 -2.38
CA VAL A 190 10.07 -1.24 -2.30
C VAL A 190 9.60 -0.10 -3.17
N VAL A 191 9.44 1.07 -2.56
CA VAL A 191 9.07 2.30 -3.26
C VAL A 191 10.22 3.28 -3.16
N VAL A 192 10.59 3.89 -4.28
CA VAL A 192 11.56 4.98 -4.32
C VAL A 192 10.89 6.18 -4.95
N GLU A 193 10.75 7.24 -4.16
CA GLU A 193 9.99 8.43 -4.53
C GLU A 193 10.90 9.65 -4.61
N TYR A 194 10.61 10.50 -5.58
CA TYR A 194 11.12 11.85 -5.67
C TYR A 194 9.93 12.78 -5.89
N GLU A 195 9.65 13.63 -4.91
CA GLU A 195 8.55 14.57 -4.97
C GLU A 195 9.05 16.02 -4.88
N THR A 196 8.48 16.87 -5.72
CA THR A 196 8.57 18.33 -5.65
C THR A 196 7.18 18.93 -5.82
N GLU A 197 7.05 20.24 -5.64
CA GLU A 197 5.80 20.95 -5.95
C GLU A 197 5.34 20.80 -7.42
N GLU A 198 6.27 20.49 -8.34
CA GLU A 198 6.03 20.47 -9.78
C GLU A 198 5.96 19.06 -10.38
N ALA A 199 6.54 18.07 -9.70
CA ALA A 199 6.66 16.71 -10.23
C ALA A 199 6.73 15.68 -9.10
N ASN A 200 6.13 14.51 -9.36
CA ASN A 200 6.26 13.33 -8.54
C ASN A 200 6.74 12.18 -9.44
N GLU A 201 7.83 11.52 -9.05
CA GLU A 201 8.42 10.36 -9.71
C GLU A 201 8.52 9.21 -8.71
N ASP A 202 7.85 8.09 -8.98
CA ASP A 202 7.89 6.88 -8.15
C ASP A 202 8.38 5.66 -8.93
N LEU A 203 9.07 4.77 -8.24
CA LEU A 203 9.38 3.41 -8.70
C LEU A 203 8.93 2.43 -7.62
N THR A 204 7.92 1.63 -7.94
CA THR A 204 7.46 0.54 -7.07
C THR A 204 7.95 -0.81 -7.58
N LEU A 205 8.56 -1.60 -6.70
CA LEU A 205 9.02 -2.96 -6.96
C LEU A 205 8.32 -3.94 -6.00
N LEU A 206 7.72 -4.97 -6.55
CA LEU A 206 7.22 -6.11 -5.78
C LEU A 206 8.31 -7.17 -5.67
N ILE A 207 8.69 -7.51 -4.44
CA ILE A 207 9.80 -8.40 -4.10
C ILE A 207 9.26 -9.65 -3.42
N SER A 208 9.84 -10.81 -3.73
CA SER A 208 9.43 -12.08 -3.13
C SER A 208 9.69 -12.10 -1.62
N ALA A 209 8.87 -12.82 -0.86
CA ALA A 209 9.00 -12.90 0.61
C ALA A 209 10.30 -13.57 1.10
N ASP A 210 10.98 -14.34 0.26
CA ASP A 210 12.27 -14.98 0.56
C ASP A 210 13.49 -14.10 0.22
N GLU A 211 13.26 -12.91 -0.34
CA GLU A 211 14.28 -11.92 -0.64
C GLU A 211 14.20 -10.75 0.34
N THR A 212 15.36 -10.20 0.71
CA THR A 212 15.47 -9.01 1.57
C THR A 212 16.35 -7.94 0.94
N GLN A 213 16.29 -7.86 -0.38
CA GLN A 213 17.04 -6.91 -1.18
C GLN A 213 16.26 -6.57 -2.45
N ALA A 214 16.29 -5.28 -2.84
CA ALA A 214 15.86 -4.80 -4.15
C ALA A 214 17.00 -4.01 -4.81
N ILE A 215 17.08 -4.07 -6.14
CA ILE A 215 18.02 -3.27 -6.93
C ILE A 215 17.25 -2.17 -7.66
N ILE A 216 17.55 -0.93 -7.31
CA ILE A 216 17.00 0.27 -7.93
C ILE A 216 17.92 0.65 -9.10
N PRO A 217 17.40 0.70 -10.34
CA PRO A 217 18.21 1.05 -11.49
C PRO A 217 18.81 2.45 -11.35
N GLY A 218 20.12 2.59 -11.54
CA GLY A 218 20.80 3.89 -11.44
C GLY A 218 20.27 4.93 -12.42
N SER A 219 19.64 4.49 -13.52
CA SER A 219 18.96 5.38 -14.47
C SER A 219 17.74 6.10 -13.90
N PHE A 220 17.11 5.57 -12.85
CA PHE A 220 16.02 6.23 -12.12
C PHE A 220 16.58 7.28 -11.16
N LEU A 221 17.74 7.00 -10.55
CA LEU A 221 18.43 7.84 -9.59
C LEU A 221 19.19 8.98 -10.28
N LYS A 222 18.47 10.08 -10.53
CA LYS A 222 19.04 11.32 -11.07
C LYS A 222 19.94 11.99 -10.01
N PRO A 223 21.02 12.66 -10.42
CA PRO A 223 21.96 13.30 -9.49
C PRO A 223 21.33 14.46 -8.72
N ASP A 224 21.89 14.74 -7.54
CA ASP A 224 21.65 15.92 -6.72
C ASP A 224 20.19 16.05 -6.26
N ARG A 225 19.61 14.93 -5.79
CA ARG A 225 18.21 14.84 -5.35
C ARG A 225 18.09 14.09 -4.03
N ILE A 226 17.08 14.45 -3.26
CA ILE A 226 16.62 13.68 -2.10
C ILE A 226 15.54 12.73 -2.60
N TYR A 227 15.72 11.43 -2.33
CA TYR A 227 14.72 10.41 -2.59
C TYR A 227 14.24 9.85 -1.25
N LYS A 228 12.95 9.60 -1.14
CA LYS A 228 12.38 8.79 -0.06
C LYS A 228 12.41 7.33 -0.49
N ILE A 229 12.94 6.47 0.36
CA ILE A 229 12.92 5.02 0.21
C ILE A 229 11.94 4.47 1.21
N GLU A 230 11.02 3.66 0.73
CA GLU A 230 10.06 2.94 1.56
C GLU A 230 10.21 1.44 1.33
N VAL A 231 10.19 0.68 2.42
CA VAL A 231 10.12 -0.78 2.38
C VAL A 231 8.88 -1.21 3.15
N GLY A 232 7.97 -1.87 2.46
CA GLY A 232 6.75 -2.45 2.99
C GLY A 232 6.88 -3.96 3.16
N ALA A 233 6.45 -4.48 4.32
CA ALA A 233 6.18 -5.90 4.50
C ALA A 233 4.68 -6.14 4.32
N ARG A 234 4.34 -7.05 3.42
CA ARG A 234 2.95 -7.40 3.12
C ARG A 234 2.66 -8.84 3.51
N GLU A 235 1.70 -9.02 4.40
CA GLU A 235 1.26 -10.36 4.79
C GLU A 235 0.29 -10.97 3.77
N GLU A 236 0.12 -12.30 3.80
CA GLU A 236 -0.66 -13.06 2.80
C GLU A 236 -2.11 -12.58 2.61
N GLY A 237 -2.74 -12.03 3.67
CA GLY A 237 -4.08 -11.42 3.65
C GLY A 237 -4.11 -10.00 3.10
N GLY A 238 -2.95 -9.41 2.81
CA GLY A 238 -2.80 -8.14 2.14
C GLY A 238 -2.54 -6.96 3.05
N ASN A 239 -2.67 -7.08 4.38
CA ASN A 239 -2.26 -6.01 5.30
C ASN A 239 -0.77 -5.75 5.13
N GLN A 240 -0.38 -4.49 5.27
CA GLN A 240 1.01 -4.11 5.05
C GLN A 240 1.47 -3.01 5.98
N THR A 241 2.77 -2.99 6.22
CA THR A 241 3.41 -1.97 7.05
C THR A 241 4.69 -1.50 6.37
N PHE A 242 4.78 -0.20 6.15
CA PHE A 242 5.91 0.47 5.55
C PHE A 242 6.82 1.09 6.60
N THR A 243 8.10 1.13 6.28
CA THR A 243 9.09 1.96 6.96
C THR A 243 9.83 2.74 5.90
N GLU A 244 10.03 4.01 6.16
CA GLU A 244 10.61 4.94 5.20
C GLU A 244 11.76 5.75 5.81
N HIS A 245 12.68 6.18 4.93
CA HIS A 245 13.63 7.23 5.22
C HIS A 245 14.12 7.91 3.94
N GLU A 246 14.79 9.05 4.08
CA GLU A 246 15.37 9.77 2.96
C GLU A 246 16.83 9.36 2.70
N ILE A 247 17.22 9.46 1.44
CA ILE A 247 18.60 9.42 0.97
C ILE A 247 18.85 10.53 -0.03
N CYS A 248 20.12 10.76 -0.35
CA CYS A 248 20.53 11.77 -1.30
C CYS A 248 21.45 11.17 -2.37
N THR A 249 21.31 11.60 -3.62
CA THR A 249 22.23 11.25 -4.70
C THR A 249 23.25 12.36 -4.95
N GLY A 250 24.54 12.04 -5.05
CA GLY A 250 25.56 13.02 -5.42
C GLY A 250 25.78 14.13 -4.38
N VAL A 251 25.45 15.38 -4.72
CA VAL A 251 25.50 16.53 -3.80
C VAL A 251 24.10 16.79 -3.26
N CYS A 252 23.94 16.71 -1.94
CA CYS A 252 22.64 16.93 -1.35
C CYS A 252 22.20 18.38 -1.51
N PRO A 253 21.00 18.61 -2.08
CA PRO A 253 20.45 19.95 -2.11
C PRO A 253 20.26 20.45 -0.67
N GLU A 254 20.50 21.74 -0.45
CA GLU A 254 20.06 22.36 0.80
C GLU A 254 18.52 22.32 0.81
N GLU A 255 17.90 21.88 1.90
CA GLU A 255 16.44 21.96 2.06
C GLU A 255 15.99 23.39 1.73
N GLU A 256 15.08 23.56 0.77
CA GLU A 256 14.51 24.87 0.47
C GLU A 256 13.63 25.30 1.67
N GLU A 257 14.03 26.37 2.37
CA GLU A 257 13.33 26.95 3.55
C GLU A 257 11.90 27.46 3.28
#